data_AF-A0A2V2ERV3-F1
#
_entry.id   AF-A0A2V2ERV3-F1
#
_cell.length_a   1.000
_cell.length_b   1.000
_cell.length_c   1.000
_cell.angle_alpha   90.00
_cell.angle_beta   90.00
_cell.angle_gamma   90.00
#
_symmetry.space_group_name_H-M   'P 1'
#
loop_
_entity.id
_entity.type
_entity.pdbx_description
1 polymer ?
#
loop_
_entity_poly.entity_id
_entity_poly.type
_entity_poly.pdbx_seq_one_letter_code
_entity_poly.pdbx_strand_id
1 'polypeptide(L)'
;MEGIYGSTGVWFLIGAILVWFMQAGFAMVETGFTRAKNAGNIIMKNLMDFCLGTIVFVLLGAGLMMGEDALFGLIGLPNLD
;
A
#
# COMPACT_ATOMS: atom_id res chain seq x y z
N MET A 1 12.86 -16.80 -16.20
CA MET A 1 11.42 -16.47 -16.24
C MET A 1 10.63 -17.41 -15.31
N GLU A 2 11.10 -17.65 -14.08
CA GLU A 2 10.48 -18.60 -13.13
C GLU A 2 9.97 -17.92 -11.85
N GLY A 3 10.30 -16.65 -11.62
CA GLY A 3 9.98 -15.95 -10.37
C GLY A 3 8.48 -15.68 -10.14
N ILE A 4 7.69 -15.56 -11.22
CA ILE A 4 6.25 -15.30 -11.14
C ILE A 4 5.43 -16.58 -11.34
N TYR A 5 5.85 -17.45 -12.27
CA TYR A 5 5.14 -18.70 -12.61
C TYR A 5 5.45 -19.87 -11.65
N GLY A 6 6.45 -19.74 -10.78
CA GLY A 6 6.75 -20.70 -9.73
C GLY A 6 5.88 -20.53 -8.47
N SER A 7 5.84 -21.56 -7.62
CA SER A 7 5.05 -21.59 -6.37
C SER A 7 5.29 -20.36 -5.47
N THR A 8 6.49 -19.78 -5.48
CA THR A 8 6.86 -18.60 -4.68
C THR A 8 6.18 -17.32 -5.16
N GLY A 9 6.06 -17.12 -6.48
CA GLY A 9 5.41 -15.94 -7.06
C GLY A 9 3.90 -15.94 -6.80
N VAL A 10 3.27 -17.12 -6.92
CA VAL A 10 1.85 -17.31 -6.58
C VAL A 10 1.61 -17.02 -5.09
N TRP A 11 2.45 -17.56 -4.19
CA TRP A 11 2.36 -17.27 -2.76
C TRP A 11 2.49 -15.78 -2.45
N PHE A 12 3.47 -15.10 -3.07
CA PHE A 12 3.67 -13.66 -2.90
C PHE A 12 2.46 -12.84 -3.35
N LEU A 13 1.87 -13.16 -4.51
CA LEU A 13 0.68 -12.48 -5.04
C LEU A 13 -0.55 -12.71 -4.16
N ILE A 14 -0.74 -13.92 -3.64
CA ILE A 14 -1.81 -14.20 -2.67
C ILE A 14 -1.62 -13.35 -1.41
N GLY A 15 -0.39 -13.27 -0.88
CA GLY A 15 -0.06 -12.42 0.25
C GLY A 15 -0.36 -10.93 -0.03
N ALA A 16 0.02 -10.43 -1.21
CA ALA A 16 -0.26 -9.06 -1.61
C ALA A 16 -1.76 -8.77 -1.69
N ILE A 17 -2.58 -9.70 -2.20
CA ILE A 17 -4.04 -9.56 -2.25
C ILE A 17 -4.66 -9.54 -0.85
N LEU A 18 -4.18 -10.38 0.06
CA LEU A 18 -4.66 -10.39 1.45
C LEU A 18 -4.36 -9.07 2.16
N VAL A 19 -3.15 -8.52 1.97
CA VAL A 19 -2.76 -7.21 2.52
C VAL A 19 -3.59 -6.10 1.88
N TRP A 20 -3.84 -6.16 0.57
CA TRP A 20 -4.72 -5.21 -0.10
C TRP A 20 -6.14 -5.21 0.49
N PHE A 21 -6.66 -6.39 0.82
CA PHE A 21 -7.98 -6.53 1.46
C PHE A 21 -8.05 -5.92 2.87
N MET A 22 -6.91 -5.68 3.54
CA MET A 22 -6.88 -4.99 4.84
C MET A 22 -7.42 -3.56 4.74
N GLN A 23 -7.31 -2.89 3.58
CA GLN A 23 -7.85 -1.55 3.38
C GLN A 23 -9.37 -1.52 3.53
N ALA A 24 -10.07 -2.53 2.98
CA ALA A 24 -11.50 -2.69 3.19
C ALA A 24 -11.84 -3.04 4.65
N GLY A 25 -10.97 -3.82 5.31
CA GLY A 25 -11.09 -4.13 6.73
C GLY A 25 -11.03 -2.89 7.64
N PHE A 26 -10.04 -2.03 7.44
CA PHE A 26 -9.90 -0.77 8.19
C PHE A 26 -11.09 0.16 7.96
N ALA A 27 -11.53 0.30 6.70
CA ALA A 27 -12.71 1.09 6.38
C ALA A 27 -13.96 0.59 7.12
N MET A 28 -14.20 -0.73 7.20
CA MET A 28 -15.34 -1.28 7.94
C MET A 28 -15.23 -1.09 9.46
N VAL A 29 -14.03 -1.23 10.04
CA VAL A 29 -13.82 -1.06 11.48
C VAL A 29 -14.00 0.40 11.90
N GLU A 30 -13.37 1.34 11.20
CA GLU A 30 -13.46 2.77 11.53
C GLU A 30 -14.89 3.33 11.35
N THR A 31 -15.62 2.78 10.38
CA THR A 31 -17.00 3.21 10.10
C THR A 31 -18.00 2.57 11.04
N GLY A 32 -17.75 1.32 11.47
CA GLY A 32 -18.55 0.62 12.47
C GLY A 32 -18.49 1.24 13.87
N PHE A 33 -17.34 1.81 14.26
CA PHE A 33 -17.20 2.55 15.52
C PHE A 33 -17.62 4.03 15.42
N THR A 34 -17.85 4.55 14.22
CA THR A 34 -18.28 5.93 14.02
C THR A 34 -19.80 6.05 14.05
N ARG A 35 -20.32 7.19 14.54
CA ARG A 35 -21.76 7.49 14.51
C ARG A 35 -22.27 7.47 13.06
N ALA A 36 -23.42 6.83 12.83
CA ALA A 36 -24.00 6.61 11.49
C ALA A 36 -24.07 7.88 10.61
N LYS A 37 -24.32 9.06 11.20
CA LYS A 37 -24.34 10.35 10.48
C LYS A 37 -23.01 10.74 9.80
N ASN A 38 -21.89 10.18 10.26
CA ASN A 38 -20.54 10.48 9.76
C ASN A 38 -19.90 9.27 9.04
N ALA A 39 -20.58 8.12 8.98
CA ALA A 39 -20.02 6.89 8.41
C ALA A 39 -19.59 7.09 6.95
N GLY A 40 -20.39 7.79 6.14
CA GLY A 40 -20.05 8.11 4.75
C GLY A 40 -18.76 8.92 4.62
N ASN A 41 -18.51 9.88 5.52
CA ASN A 41 -17.29 10.69 5.48
C ASN A 41 -16.04 9.90 5.88
N ILE A 42 -16.18 8.87 6.72
CA ILE A 42 -15.04 8.04 7.14
C ILE A 42 -14.70 7.02 6.05
N ILE A 43 -15.69 6.40 5.39
CA ILE A 43 -15.45 5.52 4.23
C ILE A 43 -14.70 6.29 3.14
N MET A 44 -15.16 7.50 2.83
CA MET A 44 -14.56 8.30 1.76
C MET A 44 -13.10 8.69 2.06
N LYS A 45 -12.74 8.91 3.33
CA LYS A 45 -11.35 9.17 3.73
C LYS A 45 -10.48 7.94 3.55
N ASN A 46 -10.91 6.78 4.04
CA ASN A 46 -10.18 5.52 3.86
C ASN A 46 -9.99 5.17 2.37
N LEU A 47 -11.01 5.40 1.54
CA LEU A 47 -10.89 5.19 0.10
C LEU A 47 -9.89 6.18 -0.54
N MET A 48 -9.91 7.44 -0.11
CA MET A 48 -8.98 8.46 -0.61
C MET A 48 -7.54 8.15 -0.22
N ASP A 49 -7.30 7.67 1.00
CA ASP A 49 -5.99 7.24 1.49
C ASP A 49 -5.45 6.07 0.66
N PHE A 50 -6.30 5.11 0.29
CA PHE A 50 -5.90 4.02 -0.61
C PHE A 50 -5.52 4.52 -2.01
N CYS A 51 -6.35 5.38 -2.62
CA CYS A 51 -6.14 5.91 -3.96
C CYS A 51 -4.88 6.78 -4.05
N LEU A 52 -4.73 7.75 -3.15
CA LEU A 52 -3.59 8.66 -3.15
C LEU A 52 -2.32 7.97 -2.65
N GLY A 53 -2.44 7.12 -1.62
CA GLY A 53 -1.31 6.37 -1.08
C GLY A 53 -0.67 5.47 -2.13
N THR A 54 -1.47 4.80 -2.97
CA THR A 54 -0.94 3.96 -4.06
C THR A 54 -0.17 4.80 -5.09
N ILE A 55 -0.73 5.94 -5.52
CA ILE A 55 -0.10 6.81 -6.51
C ILE A 55 1.23 7.37 -5.97
N VAL A 56 1.22 7.89 -4.74
CA VAL A 56 2.42 8.46 -4.10
C VAL A 56 3.49 7.39 -3.88
N PHE A 57 3.08 6.17 -3.50
CA PHE A 57 4.00 5.07 -3.31
C PHE A 57 4.66 4.63 -4.63
N VAL A 58 3.91 4.55 -5.74
CA VAL A 58 4.48 4.20 -7.04
C VAL A 58 5.44 5.28 -7.55
N LEU A 59 5.09 6.56 -7.37
CA LEU A 59 5.89 7.68 -7.91
C LEU A 59 7.14 8.00 -7.09
N LEU A 60 7.06 7.90 -5.76
CA LEU A 60 8.14 8.31 -4.86
C LEU A 60 8.52 7.20 -3.88
N GLY A 61 7.53 6.51 -3.30
CA GLY A 61 7.77 5.51 -2.25
C GLY A 61 8.65 4.33 -2.69
N ALA A 62 8.46 3.82 -3.91
CA ALA A 62 9.25 2.72 -4.45
C ALA A 62 10.73 3.13 -4.63
N GLY A 63 10.98 4.34 -5.16
CA GLY A 63 12.33 4.88 -5.32
C GLY A 63 13.01 5.21 -4.00
N LEU A 64 12.24 5.66 -2.99
CA LEU A 64 12.78 5.95 -1.66
C LEU A 64 13.05 4.68 -0.83
N MET A 65 12.30 3.60 -1.07
CA MET A 65 12.42 2.35 -0.31
C MET A 65 13.44 1.38 -0.90
N MET A 66 13.56 1.33 -2.24
CA MET A 66 14.42 0.38 -2.96
C MET A 66 15.52 1.07 -3.78
N GLY A 67 15.71 2.38 -3.61
CA GLY A 67 16.76 3.17 -4.26
C GLY A 67 18.14 2.98 -3.63
N GLU A 68 19.15 3.67 -4.18
CA GLU A 68 20.53 3.56 -3.71
C GLU A 68 20.71 4.17 -2.31
N ASP A 69 21.54 3.55 -1.48
CA ASP A 69 21.73 3.93 -0.08
C ASP A 69 22.22 5.37 0.07
N ALA A 70 21.38 6.22 0.66
CA ALA A 70 21.77 7.52 1.17
C ALA A 70 21.59 7.60 2.69
N LEU A 71 22.37 8.50 3.30
CA LEU A 71 22.35 8.73 4.76
C LEU A 71 22.58 7.45 5.57
N PHE A 72 23.69 6.75 5.31
CA PHE A 72 24.06 5.51 6.03
C PHE A 72 23.02 4.39 5.95
N GLY A 73 22.25 4.31 4.84
CA GLY A 73 21.24 3.27 4.61
C GLY A 73 19.86 3.59 5.20
N LEU A 74 19.60 4.85 5.54
CA LEU A 74 18.30 5.28 6.09
C LEU A 74 17.30 5.68 5.01
N ILE A 75 17.76 6.16 3.85
CA ILE A 75 16.91 6.65 2.77
C ILE A 75 17.46 6.16 1.44
N GLY A 76 16.63 5.56 0.59
CA GLY A 76 16.98 5.29 -0.80
C GLY A 76 16.89 6.57 -1.63
N LEU A 77 17.90 6.88 -2.42
CA LEU A 77 17.79 7.92 -3.43
C LEU A 77 17.10 7.35 -4.67
N PRO A 78 16.06 8.02 -5.20
CA PRO A 78 15.47 7.65 -6.47
C PRO A 78 16.46 7.95 -7.59
N ASN A 79 17.27 6.96 -7.97
CA ASN A 79 18.10 7.04 -9.16
C ASN A 79 17.25 6.78 -10.40
N LEU A 80 17.48 7.58 -11.44
CA LEU A 80 16.84 7.46 -12.76
C LEU A 80 17.68 6.64 -13.75
N ASP A 81 18.74 5.99 -13.26
CA ASP A 81 19.66 5.15 -14.03
C ASP A 81 19.20 3.68 -14.11
#